data_AF-A0AA43ISC1-F1
#
_entry.id   AF-A0AA43ISC1-F1
#
_cell.length_a   1.000
_cell.length_b   1.000
_cell.length_c   1.000
_cell.angle_alpha   90.00
_cell.angle_beta   90.00
_cell.angle_gamma   90.00
#
_symmetry.space_group_name_H-M   'P 1'
#
loop_
_entity.id
_entity.type
_entity.pdbx_description
1 polymer ?
#
loop_
_entity_poly.entity_id
_entity_poly.type
_entity_poly.pdbx_seq_one_letter_code
_entity_poly.pdbx_strand_id
1 'polypeptide(L)'
;MRSSTRPGIVLAIAVAVVALPTIASGALSGASTLAAAASNTTSYQDSSGENPAAPDITTLTVSNNDVSVISFKINIPNRPQLTQDMLFLLFADTDANPQTGDPESLGADYVIQVFGGEAALFRWDGSDFTRRAGDPPATSLIFAYQSGLTITISAAELGNTKRFGFAAIVIGGVAIDPVTSDLDFTNSVSDVAPAAGAGLYQYEVKITPPTLVVRKLAPTPAKPTAGKAFTLRLVAARSDTGAVVQNGKVSCVGRVGNARLKAQVQRVVAGAATCTWKIPAKAKRKTFRGSVAVVFEGLKASQGYASKVR
;
A
#
# COMPACT_ATOMS: atom_id res chain seq x y z
N MET A 1 45.34 -14.03 6.78
CA MET A 1 44.03 -13.38 6.84
C MET A 1 43.04 -14.42 7.33
N ARG A 2 42.46 -14.22 8.53
CA ARG A 2 41.66 -15.24 9.21
C ARG A 2 40.30 -15.36 8.52
N SER A 3 40.05 -16.53 7.96
CA SER A 3 38.74 -17.02 7.52
C SER A 3 37.79 -16.99 8.73
N SER A 4 36.84 -16.05 8.73
CA SER A 4 35.74 -16.03 9.68
C SER A 4 34.66 -16.98 9.16
N THR A 5 34.77 -18.24 9.52
CA THR A 5 33.68 -19.22 9.41
C THR A 5 32.55 -18.78 10.33
N ARG A 6 31.55 -18.07 9.79
CA ARG A 6 30.21 -18.01 10.37
C ARG A 6 29.38 -19.13 9.74
N PRO A 7 29.13 -20.26 10.43
CA PRO A 7 28.15 -21.23 10.00
C PRO A 7 26.78 -20.66 10.40
N GLY A 8 26.11 -19.97 9.49
CA GLY A 8 24.87 -19.27 9.84
C GLY A 8 24.38 -18.36 8.73
N ILE A 9 24.26 -18.90 7.51
CA ILE A 9 23.36 -18.32 6.53
C ILE A 9 22.20 -19.31 6.48
N VAL A 10 21.09 -18.92 7.10
CA VAL A 10 19.79 -19.61 7.10
C VAL A 10 19.82 -21.00 7.76
N LEU A 11 19.68 -21.06 9.09
CA LEU A 11 19.34 -22.29 9.80
C LEU A 11 17.96 -22.20 10.48
N ALA A 12 17.10 -23.12 10.08
CA ALA A 12 15.86 -23.59 10.72
C ALA A 12 14.65 -22.64 10.84
N ILE A 13 13.71 -22.77 9.89
CA ILE A 13 12.31 -23.00 10.29
C ILE A 13 12.00 -24.48 10.10
N ALA A 14 11.67 -25.15 11.20
CA ALA A 14 11.07 -26.47 11.21
C ALA A 14 9.68 -26.40 10.56
N VAL A 15 9.52 -27.04 9.40
CA VAL A 15 8.21 -27.29 8.77
C VAL A 15 7.59 -28.51 9.46
N ALA A 16 6.53 -28.30 10.22
CA ALA A 16 5.67 -29.40 10.68
C ALA A 16 4.79 -29.86 9.50
N VAL A 17 5.21 -30.93 8.81
CA VAL A 17 4.40 -31.61 7.80
C VAL A 17 3.31 -32.41 8.49
N VAL A 18 2.07 -31.89 8.49
CA VAL A 18 0.88 -32.71 8.70
C VAL A 18 0.28 -33.00 7.32
N ALA A 19 0.47 -34.23 6.84
CA ALA A 19 -0.11 -34.71 5.60
C ALA A 19 -1.62 -34.95 5.79
N LEU A 20 -2.47 -34.28 5.00
CA LEU A 20 -3.86 -34.66 4.75
C LEU A 20 -4.26 -34.29 3.30
N PRO A 21 -5.26 -34.98 2.71
CA PRO A 21 -5.30 -35.28 1.29
C PRO A 21 -5.85 -34.16 0.40
N THR A 22 -5.52 -34.27 -0.88
CA THR A 22 -6.01 -33.47 -2.01
C THR A 22 -7.53 -33.50 -2.15
N ILE A 23 -8.14 -32.31 -2.26
CA ILE A 23 -9.38 -32.10 -3.01
C ILE A 23 -9.20 -30.86 -3.87
N ALA A 24 -9.15 -31.05 -5.18
CA ALA A 24 -9.42 -29.99 -6.14
C ALA A 24 -10.92 -29.74 -6.18
N SER A 25 -11.35 -28.48 -6.07
CA SER A 25 -12.52 -27.91 -6.78
C SER A 25 -12.81 -26.48 -6.34
N GLY A 26 -13.23 -25.66 -7.30
CA GLY A 26 -14.23 -24.63 -7.07
C GLY A 26 -13.78 -23.19 -7.28
N ALA A 27 -13.87 -22.74 -8.52
CA ALA A 27 -13.93 -21.32 -8.85
C ALA A 27 -15.07 -20.63 -8.07
N LEU A 28 -14.75 -19.51 -7.40
CA LEU A 28 -15.70 -18.45 -7.07
C LEU A 28 -15.00 -17.09 -7.24
N SER A 29 -15.34 -16.44 -8.36
CA SER A 29 -15.82 -15.06 -8.42
C SER A 29 -15.05 -13.97 -7.67
N GLY A 30 -14.30 -13.18 -8.45
CA GLY A 30 -14.41 -11.72 -8.41
C GLY A 30 -13.66 -11.01 -7.28
N ALA A 31 -12.33 -11.05 -7.29
CA ALA A 31 -11.58 -9.92 -6.77
C ALA A 31 -11.58 -8.83 -7.84
N SER A 32 -12.51 -7.89 -7.72
CA SER A 32 -12.38 -6.59 -8.36
C SER A 32 -11.11 -5.93 -7.84
N THR A 33 -9.99 -6.12 -8.54
CA THR A 33 -8.81 -5.29 -8.39
C THR A 33 -9.19 -3.91 -8.94
N LEU A 34 -9.76 -3.06 -8.08
CA LEU A 34 -9.47 -1.64 -8.21
C LEU A 34 -7.95 -1.56 -8.09
N ALA A 35 -7.26 -1.54 -9.24
CA ALA A 35 -5.87 -1.15 -9.30
C ALA A 35 -5.85 0.27 -8.74
N ALA A 36 -5.61 0.38 -7.43
CA ALA A 36 -5.32 1.66 -6.81
C ALA A 36 -4.14 2.22 -7.61
N ALA A 37 -4.30 3.41 -8.18
CA ALA A 37 -3.28 4.03 -8.99
C ALA A 37 -1.95 3.98 -8.23
N ALA A 38 -0.88 3.53 -8.90
CA ALA A 38 0.44 3.56 -8.31
C ALA A 38 0.78 5.02 -7.99
N SER A 39 1.03 5.30 -6.71
CA SER A 39 1.32 6.62 -6.17
C SER A 39 2.79 6.98 -6.39
N ASN A 40 3.65 5.98 -6.50
CA ASN A 40 5.04 6.11 -6.90
C ASN A 40 5.52 4.85 -7.62
N THR A 41 6.45 5.00 -8.55
CA THR A 41 7.10 3.89 -9.23
C THR A 41 8.51 4.31 -9.63
N THR A 42 9.48 3.48 -9.30
CA THR A 42 10.90 3.68 -9.64
C THR A 42 11.45 2.40 -10.23
N SER A 43 12.26 2.53 -11.29
CA SER A 43 13.00 1.40 -11.86
C SER A 43 14.50 1.58 -11.63
N TYR A 44 15.15 0.50 -11.26
CA TYR A 44 16.57 0.38 -10.97
C TYR A 44 17.17 -0.58 -11.97
N GLN A 45 18.27 -0.18 -12.59
CA GLN A 45 19.05 -1.02 -13.47
C GLN A 45 20.11 -1.72 -12.64
N ASP A 46 20.31 -2.99 -12.94
CA ASP A 46 21.46 -3.75 -12.47
C ASP A 46 22.39 -4.03 -13.65
N SER A 47 23.63 -4.44 -13.36
CA SER A 47 24.48 -5.00 -14.41
C SER A 47 23.93 -6.36 -14.88
N SER A 48 24.49 -6.93 -15.95
CA SER A 48 23.98 -8.18 -16.50
C SER A 48 25.10 -9.02 -17.10
N GLY A 49 24.93 -10.34 -17.09
CA GLY A 49 25.85 -11.28 -17.73
C GLY A 49 27.17 -11.49 -16.98
N GLU A 50 27.19 -11.25 -15.67
CA GLU A 50 28.35 -11.43 -14.78
C GLU A 50 28.73 -12.91 -14.66
N ASN A 51 27.71 -13.76 -14.53
CA ASN A 51 27.87 -15.20 -14.46
C ASN A 51 26.82 -15.89 -15.35
N PRO A 52 27.20 -16.49 -16.49
CA PRO A 52 26.26 -17.09 -17.43
C PRO A 52 25.50 -18.29 -16.86
N ALA A 53 25.96 -18.90 -15.76
CA ALA A 53 25.27 -19.99 -15.09
C ALA A 53 24.25 -19.49 -14.04
N ALA A 54 24.41 -18.27 -13.51
CA ALA A 54 23.55 -17.70 -12.48
C ALA A 54 22.19 -17.24 -13.06
N PRO A 55 21.12 -17.19 -12.24
CA PRO A 55 20.02 -16.25 -12.50
C PRO A 55 20.60 -14.84 -12.73
N ASP A 56 20.06 -14.06 -13.68
CA ASP A 56 20.60 -12.76 -14.08
C ASP A 56 19.54 -11.67 -13.85
N ILE A 57 19.66 -10.93 -12.75
CA ILE A 57 18.80 -9.81 -12.39
C ILE A 57 19.19 -8.64 -13.28
N THR A 58 18.27 -8.20 -14.12
CA THR A 58 18.56 -7.08 -15.06
C THR A 58 17.99 -5.76 -14.57
N THR A 59 16.81 -5.83 -13.95
CA THR A 59 16.06 -4.66 -13.51
C THR A 59 15.18 -4.97 -12.33
N LEU A 60 15.03 -3.98 -11.45
CA LEU A 60 14.05 -4.00 -10.37
C LEU A 60 13.11 -2.82 -10.54
N THR A 61 11.82 -3.05 -10.47
CA THR A 61 10.80 -1.99 -10.39
C THR A 61 10.13 -2.06 -9.04
N VAL A 62 10.19 -0.96 -8.30
CA VAL A 62 9.48 -0.82 -7.02
C VAL A 62 8.36 0.20 -7.18
N SER A 63 7.17 -0.14 -6.73
CA SER A 63 6.01 0.75 -6.75
C SER A 63 5.22 0.66 -5.46
N ASN A 64 4.41 1.69 -5.17
CA ASN A 64 3.43 1.65 -4.09
C ASN A 64 2.14 2.33 -4.52
N ASN A 65 1.02 1.97 -3.87
CA ASN A 65 -0.26 2.66 -4.04
C ASN A 65 -0.60 3.57 -2.84
N ASP A 66 -1.74 4.27 -2.91
CA ASP A 66 -2.15 5.26 -1.90
C ASP A 66 -2.56 4.63 -0.56
N VAL A 67 -2.71 3.30 -0.52
CA VAL A 67 -2.93 2.52 0.72
C VAL A 67 -1.66 1.84 1.22
N SER A 68 -0.49 2.28 0.74
CA SER A 68 0.84 1.82 1.14
C SER A 68 1.10 0.32 0.94
N VAL A 69 0.51 -0.29 -0.08
CA VAL A 69 0.95 -1.60 -0.57
C VAL A 69 2.12 -1.39 -1.52
N ILE A 70 3.26 -2.01 -1.21
CA ILE A 70 4.50 -1.96 -1.96
C ILE A 70 4.57 -3.19 -2.88
N SER A 71 5.02 -3.00 -4.11
CA SER A 71 5.28 -4.06 -5.08
C SER A 71 6.73 -3.99 -5.55
N PHE A 72 7.43 -5.11 -5.46
CA PHE A 72 8.76 -5.32 -6.02
C PHE A 72 8.64 -6.23 -7.22
N LYS A 73 9.17 -5.83 -8.37
CA LYS A 73 9.28 -6.67 -9.57
C LYS A 73 10.75 -6.81 -9.91
N ILE A 74 11.30 -8.02 -9.77
CA ILE A 74 12.69 -8.38 -9.99
C ILE A 74 12.75 -9.18 -11.29
N ASN A 75 13.27 -8.60 -12.37
CA ASN A 75 13.27 -9.22 -13.71
C ASN A 75 14.50 -10.08 -13.92
N ILE A 76 14.27 -11.33 -14.33
CA ILE A 76 15.30 -12.36 -14.48
C ILE A 76 15.05 -13.11 -15.80
N PRO A 77 15.36 -12.47 -16.94
CA PRO A 77 14.93 -12.97 -18.25
C PRO A 77 15.51 -14.35 -18.60
N ASN A 78 16.69 -14.70 -18.09
CA ASN A 78 17.31 -16.01 -18.31
C ASN A 78 16.70 -17.14 -17.46
N ARG A 79 15.74 -16.85 -16.58
CA ARG A 79 14.95 -17.81 -15.80
C ARG A 79 13.45 -17.55 -16.03
N PRO A 80 12.84 -18.11 -17.09
CA PRO A 80 11.43 -17.82 -17.43
C PRO A 80 10.42 -18.45 -16.46
N GLN A 81 10.81 -19.49 -15.73
CA GLN A 81 9.98 -20.24 -14.80
C GLN A 81 10.63 -20.31 -13.42
N LEU A 82 9.79 -20.29 -12.38
CA LEU A 82 10.23 -20.56 -11.01
C LEU A 82 10.46 -22.07 -10.87
N THR A 83 11.70 -22.46 -10.56
CA THR A 83 12.07 -23.85 -10.28
C THR A 83 12.31 -24.06 -8.78
N GLN A 84 12.27 -25.31 -8.34
CA GLN A 84 12.38 -25.67 -6.92
C GLN A 84 13.78 -25.41 -6.32
N ASP A 85 14.80 -25.30 -7.17
CA ASP A 85 16.19 -25.00 -6.81
C ASP A 85 16.50 -23.50 -6.71
N MET A 86 15.48 -22.64 -6.85
CA MET A 86 15.65 -21.19 -6.78
C MET A 86 15.26 -20.63 -5.41
N LEU A 87 16.18 -19.89 -4.82
CA LEU A 87 15.98 -19.11 -3.59
C LEU A 87 16.07 -17.62 -3.90
N PHE A 88 15.05 -16.86 -3.47
CA PHE A 88 15.02 -15.41 -3.56
C PHE A 88 15.08 -14.82 -2.16
N LEU A 89 15.93 -13.81 -1.99
CA LEU A 89 16.02 -13.02 -0.77
C LEU A 89 15.92 -11.54 -1.14
N LEU A 90 14.99 -10.83 -0.53
CA LEU A 90 14.86 -9.38 -0.64
C LEU A 90 15.10 -8.77 0.75
N PHE A 91 16.24 -8.14 0.92
CA PHE A 91 16.64 -7.45 2.14
C PHE A 91 16.13 -6.01 2.11
N ALA A 92 15.59 -5.54 3.23
CA ALA A 92 15.08 -4.18 3.37
C ALA A 92 15.51 -3.52 4.69
N ASP A 93 16.24 -2.42 4.59
CA ASP A 93 16.46 -1.44 5.67
C ASP A 93 15.25 -0.51 5.69
N THR A 94 14.26 -0.83 6.52
CA THR A 94 12.89 -0.27 6.48
C THR A 94 12.75 1.03 7.26
N ASP A 95 13.64 1.29 8.20
CA ASP A 95 13.71 2.55 8.93
C ASP A 95 14.77 3.53 8.38
N ALA A 96 15.53 3.10 7.37
CA ALA A 96 16.63 3.84 6.75
C ALA A 96 17.72 4.23 7.77
N ASN A 97 17.97 3.31 8.71
CA ASN A 97 18.99 3.44 9.73
C ASN A 97 19.84 2.15 9.75
N PRO A 98 21.07 2.19 9.19
CA PRO A 98 21.86 0.97 9.08
C PRO A 98 22.38 0.42 10.42
N GLN A 99 22.08 1.07 11.54
CA GLN A 99 22.49 0.67 12.88
C GLN A 99 21.47 -0.23 13.61
N THR A 100 20.23 -0.33 13.11
CA THR A 100 19.14 -1.05 13.75
C THR A 100 18.92 -2.46 13.17
N GLY A 101 19.26 -2.66 11.90
CA GLY A 101 19.22 -3.96 11.23
C GLY A 101 20.53 -4.75 11.25
N ASP A 102 20.63 -5.72 10.34
CA ASP A 102 21.81 -6.58 10.19
C ASP A 102 23.02 -5.80 9.63
N PRO A 103 24.15 -5.68 10.35
CA PRO A 103 25.34 -4.99 9.86
C PRO A 103 25.99 -5.65 8.65
N GLU A 104 25.81 -6.96 8.41
CA GLU A 104 26.39 -7.64 7.23
C GLU A 104 25.53 -7.44 5.98
N SER A 105 24.24 -7.16 6.15
CA SER A 105 23.28 -6.87 5.07
C SER A 105 22.92 -5.38 4.99
N LEU A 106 23.90 -4.50 5.26
CA LEU A 106 23.79 -3.04 5.14
C LEU A 106 22.64 -2.42 5.97
N GLY A 107 22.31 -3.03 7.10
CA GLY A 107 21.27 -2.56 8.00
C GLY A 107 19.87 -3.08 7.72
N ALA A 108 19.73 -4.18 6.96
CA ALA A 108 18.42 -4.74 6.69
C ALA A 108 17.68 -5.14 7.98
N ASP A 109 16.47 -4.62 8.14
CA ASP A 109 15.55 -4.95 9.24
C ASP A 109 14.74 -6.20 8.95
N TYR A 110 14.43 -6.41 7.67
CA TYR A 110 13.60 -7.52 7.20
C TYR A 110 14.25 -8.21 6.00
N VAL A 111 13.97 -9.51 5.89
CA VAL A 111 14.19 -10.27 4.65
C VAL A 111 12.90 -10.96 4.25
N ILE A 112 12.53 -10.79 2.97
CA ILE A 112 11.49 -11.57 2.33
C ILE A 112 12.16 -12.71 1.59
N GLN A 113 11.79 -13.93 1.93
CA GLN A 113 12.28 -15.15 1.30
C GLN A 113 11.20 -15.73 0.40
N VAL A 114 11.57 -16.17 -0.82
CA VAL A 114 10.74 -17.07 -1.64
C VAL A 114 11.54 -18.30 -2.00
N PHE A 115 11.04 -19.48 -1.60
CA PHE A 115 11.68 -20.77 -1.85
C PHE A 115 10.64 -21.89 -1.89
N GLY A 116 10.81 -22.90 -2.73
CA GLY A 116 9.90 -24.06 -2.78
C GLY A 116 8.45 -23.73 -3.17
N GLY A 117 8.18 -22.53 -3.69
CA GLY A 117 6.83 -22.05 -3.95
C GLY A 117 6.13 -21.40 -2.75
N GLU A 118 6.86 -21.13 -1.67
CA GLU A 118 6.37 -20.43 -0.48
C GLU A 118 7.07 -19.09 -0.29
N ALA A 119 6.40 -18.14 0.36
CA ALA A 119 6.96 -16.86 0.74
C ALA A 119 6.91 -16.67 2.26
N ALA A 120 7.98 -16.13 2.83
CA ALA A 120 8.11 -15.86 4.26
C ALA A 120 8.74 -14.49 4.51
N LEU A 121 8.35 -13.86 5.63
CA LEU A 121 8.91 -12.61 6.12
C LEU A 121 9.60 -12.84 7.45
N PHE A 122 10.89 -12.51 7.50
CA PHE A 122 11.72 -12.59 8.69
C PHE A 122 12.17 -11.20 9.10
N ARG A 123 12.44 -11.04 10.39
CA ARG A 123 12.89 -9.77 10.97
C ARG A 123 14.19 -9.98 11.71
N TRP A 124 15.10 -9.03 11.56
CA TRP A 124 16.32 -8.96 12.35
C TRP A 124 16.02 -8.89 13.84
N ASP A 125 16.65 -9.76 14.62
CA ASP A 125 16.48 -9.82 16.08
C ASP A 125 17.68 -9.29 16.88
N GLY A 126 18.72 -8.82 16.20
CA GLY A 126 20.00 -8.42 16.78
C GLY A 126 21.11 -9.45 16.55
N SER A 127 20.77 -10.67 16.09
CA SER A 127 21.72 -11.73 15.79
C SER A 127 21.44 -12.45 14.47
N ASP A 128 20.17 -12.68 14.13
CA ASP A 128 19.76 -13.36 12.91
C ASP A 128 18.39 -12.84 12.43
N PHE A 129 17.98 -13.24 11.23
CA PHE A 129 16.64 -13.03 10.68
C PHE A 129 15.71 -14.15 11.14
N THR A 130 14.91 -13.87 12.17
CA THR A 130 14.01 -14.86 12.77
C THR A 130 12.54 -14.46 12.65
N ARG A 131 11.67 -15.39 13.03
CA ARG A 131 10.22 -15.18 13.14
C ARG A 131 9.80 -15.36 14.60
N ARG A 132 9.35 -14.29 15.26
CA ARG A 132 8.99 -14.29 16.68
C ARG A 132 7.51 -13.98 16.88
N ALA A 133 7.00 -14.39 18.04
CA ALA A 133 5.68 -13.96 18.48
C ALA A 133 5.64 -12.41 18.60
N GLY A 134 4.70 -11.78 17.91
CA GLY A 134 4.57 -10.32 17.86
C GLY A 134 5.20 -9.67 16.62
N ASP A 135 5.92 -10.41 15.78
CA ASP A 135 6.33 -9.91 14.47
C ASP A 135 5.12 -9.74 13.53
N PRO A 136 5.18 -8.82 12.54
CA PRO A 136 4.07 -8.57 11.63
C PRO A 136 3.63 -9.84 10.90
N PRO A 137 2.32 -10.09 10.75
CA PRO A 137 1.80 -11.42 10.40
C PRO A 137 2.07 -11.84 8.96
N ALA A 138 2.61 -10.96 8.09
CA ALA A 138 2.89 -11.21 6.68
C ALA A 138 1.66 -11.69 5.88
N THR A 139 0.47 -11.29 6.31
CA THR A 139 -0.82 -11.63 5.70
C THR A 139 -1.05 -10.97 4.35
N SER A 140 -0.37 -9.84 4.09
CA SER A 140 -0.45 -9.16 2.80
C SER A 140 0.67 -9.57 1.83
N LEU A 141 1.62 -10.39 2.30
CA LEU A 141 2.71 -10.91 1.49
C LEU A 141 2.17 -11.94 0.50
N ILE A 142 2.24 -11.61 -0.77
CA ILE A 142 1.97 -12.53 -1.87
C ILE A 142 3.05 -12.39 -2.93
N PHE A 143 3.24 -13.43 -3.74
CA PHE A 143 4.17 -13.39 -4.84
C PHE A 143 3.59 -14.01 -6.11
N ALA A 144 4.17 -13.65 -7.25
CA ALA A 144 3.92 -14.26 -8.55
C ALA A 144 5.23 -14.33 -9.33
N TYR A 145 5.32 -15.23 -10.30
CA TYR A 145 6.51 -15.40 -11.12
C TYR A 145 6.21 -15.40 -12.61
N GLN A 146 6.93 -14.58 -13.37
CA GLN A 146 6.90 -14.57 -14.83
C GLN A 146 8.19 -13.93 -15.34
N SER A 147 9.19 -14.76 -15.69
CA SER A 147 10.55 -14.30 -16.04
C SER A 147 11.16 -13.35 -15.00
N GLY A 148 10.91 -13.65 -13.72
CA GLY A 148 11.20 -12.77 -12.61
C GLY A 148 10.15 -12.85 -11.51
N LEU A 149 10.55 -12.45 -10.31
CA LEU A 149 9.72 -12.48 -9.12
C LEU A 149 8.98 -11.15 -8.95
N THR A 150 7.66 -11.21 -8.74
CA THR A 150 6.88 -10.08 -8.25
C THR A 150 6.43 -10.37 -6.83
N ILE A 151 6.79 -9.52 -5.88
CA ILE A 151 6.35 -9.57 -4.48
C ILE A 151 5.46 -8.36 -4.22
N THR A 152 4.35 -8.54 -3.51
CA THR A 152 3.62 -7.41 -2.92
C THR A 152 3.44 -7.58 -1.43
N ILE A 153 3.57 -6.50 -0.67
CA ILE A 153 3.43 -6.48 0.78
C ILE A 153 3.01 -5.08 1.26
N SER A 154 2.23 -5.01 2.34
CA SER A 154 1.88 -3.74 3.00
C SER A 154 3.09 -3.16 3.73
N ALA A 155 3.31 -1.86 3.59
CA ALA A 155 4.31 -1.14 4.38
C ALA A 155 4.08 -1.28 5.90
N ALA A 156 2.83 -1.53 6.34
CA ALA A 156 2.52 -1.77 7.74
C ALA A 156 3.16 -3.06 8.29
N GLU A 157 3.36 -4.07 7.44
CA GLU A 157 4.07 -5.31 7.79
C GLU A 157 5.60 -5.15 7.74
N LEU A 158 6.09 -4.01 7.24
CA LEU A 158 7.49 -3.60 7.19
C LEU A 158 7.73 -2.39 8.09
N GLY A 159 7.15 -2.38 9.29
CA GLY A 159 7.38 -1.32 10.28
C GLY A 159 6.74 0.04 9.96
N ASN A 160 5.75 0.10 9.07
CA ASN A 160 5.17 1.35 8.54
C ASN A 160 6.21 2.23 7.81
N THR A 161 7.10 1.60 7.06
CA THR A 161 8.14 2.31 6.31
C THR A 161 7.59 3.40 5.39
N LYS A 162 8.29 4.53 5.33
CA LYS A 162 8.04 5.64 4.38
C LYS A 162 9.17 5.81 3.38
N ARG A 163 10.32 5.22 3.67
CA ARG A 163 11.52 5.16 2.84
C ARG A 163 12.32 3.97 3.31
N PHE A 164 12.94 3.27 2.38
CA PHE A 164 13.75 2.12 2.72
C PHE A 164 14.89 1.92 1.73
N GLY A 165 15.98 1.36 2.22
CA GLY A 165 17.03 0.75 1.41
C GLY A 165 16.65 -0.69 1.09
N PHE A 166 17.00 -1.20 -0.08
CA PHE A 166 16.80 -2.62 -0.40
C PHE A 166 17.86 -3.20 -1.34
N ALA A 167 18.04 -4.52 -1.26
CA ALA A 167 18.82 -5.33 -2.18
C ALA A 167 18.13 -6.69 -2.38
N ALA A 168 18.30 -7.27 -3.55
CA ALA A 168 17.80 -8.59 -3.90
C ALA A 168 18.95 -9.54 -4.20
N ILE A 169 18.80 -10.79 -3.77
CA ILE A 169 19.67 -11.90 -4.14
C ILE A 169 18.81 -12.99 -4.73
N VAL A 170 19.26 -13.54 -5.86
CA VAL A 170 18.63 -14.71 -6.47
C VAL A 170 19.67 -15.78 -6.63
N ILE A 171 19.39 -16.96 -6.09
CA ILE A 171 20.28 -18.11 -6.06
C ILE A 171 19.59 -19.23 -6.84
N GLY A 172 20.30 -19.86 -7.77
CA GLY A 172 19.87 -21.09 -8.45
C GLY A 172 20.78 -22.27 -8.08
N GLY A 173 20.32 -23.49 -8.33
CA GLY A 173 21.06 -24.70 -7.99
C GLY A 173 21.07 -25.04 -6.50
N VAL A 174 20.14 -24.51 -5.71
CA VAL A 174 19.96 -24.88 -4.30
C VAL A 174 19.39 -26.30 -4.24
N ALA A 175 20.05 -27.18 -3.49
CA ALA A 175 19.56 -28.54 -3.22
C ALA A 175 19.05 -28.65 -1.77
N ILE A 176 18.32 -29.71 -1.48
CA ILE A 176 17.97 -30.11 -0.11
C ILE A 176 18.76 -31.37 0.21
N ASP A 177 19.54 -31.33 1.28
CA ASP A 177 20.27 -32.50 1.77
C ASP A 177 19.26 -33.59 2.18
N PRO A 178 19.31 -34.79 1.59
CA PRO A 178 18.30 -35.82 1.85
C PRO A 178 18.42 -36.44 3.25
N VAL A 179 19.52 -36.21 3.96
CA VAL A 179 19.79 -36.73 5.31
C VAL A 179 19.38 -35.71 6.37
N THR A 180 19.81 -34.45 6.24
CA THR A 180 19.55 -33.41 7.26
C THR A 180 18.31 -32.58 6.96
N SER A 181 17.82 -32.60 5.71
CA SER A 181 16.79 -31.69 5.19
C SER A 181 17.20 -30.22 5.19
N ASP A 182 18.49 -29.92 5.34
CA ASP A 182 19.02 -28.57 5.23
C ASP A 182 19.20 -28.15 3.77
N LEU A 183 19.28 -26.85 3.53
CA LEU A 183 19.63 -26.32 2.22
C LEU A 183 21.12 -26.57 1.94
N ASP A 184 21.42 -27.18 0.80
CA ASP A 184 22.76 -27.37 0.27
C ASP A 184 23.03 -26.38 -0.86
N PHE A 185 24.03 -25.52 -0.64
CA PHE A 185 24.46 -24.46 -1.56
C PHE A 185 25.73 -24.82 -2.34
N THR A 186 26.24 -26.05 -2.23
CA THR A 186 27.56 -26.46 -2.77
C THR A 186 27.71 -26.19 -4.26
N ASN A 187 26.63 -26.37 -5.04
CA ASN A 187 26.63 -26.13 -6.49
C ASN A 187 25.82 -24.88 -6.89
N SER A 188 25.51 -24.03 -5.92
CA SER A 188 24.67 -22.87 -6.15
C SER A 188 25.42 -21.74 -6.86
N VAL A 189 24.67 -20.99 -7.65
CA VAL A 189 25.14 -19.78 -8.34
C VAL A 189 24.16 -18.67 -8.06
N SER A 190 24.67 -17.49 -7.74
CA SER A 190 23.86 -16.37 -7.30
C SER A 190 24.13 -15.12 -8.11
N ASP A 191 23.15 -14.24 -8.08
CA ASP A 191 23.27 -12.86 -8.53
C ASP A 191 22.66 -11.91 -7.50
N VAL A 192 23.18 -10.69 -7.44
CA VAL A 192 22.86 -9.69 -6.42
C VAL A 192 22.67 -8.31 -7.05
N ALA A 193 21.55 -7.69 -6.69
CA ALA A 193 21.18 -6.37 -7.15
C ALA A 193 20.87 -5.46 -5.95
N PRO A 194 21.58 -4.33 -5.77
CA PRO A 194 22.67 -3.84 -6.61
C PRO A 194 23.92 -4.73 -6.58
N ALA A 195 24.75 -4.61 -7.61
CA ALA A 195 26.09 -5.22 -7.62
C ALA A 195 26.85 -5.05 -6.29
N ALA A 196 27.57 -6.11 -5.89
CA ALA A 196 28.25 -6.18 -4.59
C ALA A 196 29.12 -4.94 -4.31
N GLY A 197 28.89 -4.31 -3.15
CA GLY A 197 29.60 -3.10 -2.72
C GLY A 197 29.02 -1.77 -3.23
N ALA A 198 27.98 -1.77 -4.07
CA ALA A 198 27.31 -0.55 -4.54
C ALA A 198 26.34 0.07 -3.51
N GLY A 199 26.11 -0.59 -2.36
CA GLY A 199 25.16 -0.17 -1.35
C GLY A 199 23.75 -0.70 -1.60
N LEU A 200 22.73 -0.06 -1.00
CA LEU A 200 21.32 -0.39 -1.18
C LEU A 200 20.65 0.55 -2.18
N TYR A 201 19.77 0.02 -3.03
CA TYR A 201 18.81 0.86 -3.76
C TYR A 201 17.91 1.58 -2.77
N GLN A 202 17.47 2.80 -3.11
CA GLN A 202 16.67 3.64 -2.23
C GLN A 202 15.28 3.86 -2.81
N TYR A 203 14.24 3.62 -2.03
CA TYR A 203 12.86 3.86 -2.42
C TYR A 203 12.12 4.72 -1.40
N GLU A 204 11.23 5.60 -1.88
CA GLU A 204 10.35 6.41 -1.05
C GLU A 204 8.89 5.99 -1.29
N VAL A 205 8.19 5.65 -0.22
CA VAL A 205 6.76 5.34 -0.26
C VAL A 205 5.99 6.65 -0.27
N LYS A 206 5.48 7.05 -1.43
CA LYS A 206 4.69 8.28 -1.56
C LYS A 206 3.22 7.92 -1.54
N ILE A 207 2.47 8.52 -0.63
CA ILE A 207 1.01 8.38 -0.58
C ILE A 207 0.38 9.75 -0.80
N THR A 208 -0.64 9.81 -1.65
CA THR A 208 -1.49 10.99 -1.75
C THR A 208 -2.42 11.00 -0.53
N PRO A 209 -2.38 12.00 0.35
CA PRO A 209 -3.30 12.04 1.48
C PRO A 209 -4.75 12.05 0.99
N PRO A 210 -5.65 11.27 1.61
CA PRO A 210 -7.04 11.23 1.19
C PRO A 210 -7.69 12.61 1.40
N THR A 211 -8.56 12.98 0.47
CA THR A 211 -9.41 14.18 0.55
C THR A 211 -10.89 13.81 0.48
N LEU A 212 -11.77 14.71 0.92
CA LEU A 212 -13.20 14.60 0.63
C LEU A 212 -13.54 15.34 -0.66
N VAL A 213 -14.16 14.61 -1.59
CA VAL A 213 -14.65 15.16 -2.85
C VAL A 213 -16.16 15.36 -2.80
N VAL A 214 -16.64 16.48 -3.35
CA VAL A 214 -18.07 16.76 -3.47
C VAL A 214 -18.60 15.98 -4.68
N ARG A 215 -19.47 14.99 -4.45
CA ARG A 215 -20.11 14.21 -5.52
C ARG A 215 -21.38 14.87 -6.03
N LYS A 216 -22.15 15.50 -5.15
CA LYS A 216 -23.42 16.15 -5.52
C LYS A 216 -23.78 17.27 -4.55
N LEU A 217 -24.35 18.35 -5.08
CA LEU A 217 -25.05 19.38 -4.30
C LEU A 217 -26.46 19.56 -4.86
N ALA A 218 -27.48 19.24 -4.06
CA ALA A 218 -28.88 19.27 -4.48
C ALA A 218 -29.68 20.31 -3.68
N PRO A 219 -30.25 21.35 -4.34
CA PRO A 219 -31.17 22.28 -3.71
C PRO A 219 -32.60 21.73 -3.67
N THR A 220 -33.36 22.07 -2.61
CA THR A 220 -34.79 21.76 -2.49
C THR A 220 -35.51 22.90 -1.77
N PRO A 221 -36.52 23.54 -2.39
CA PRO A 221 -36.90 23.44 -3.81
C PRO A 221 -35.74 23.82 -4.75
N ALA A 222 -35.86 23.56 -6.06
CA ALA A 222 -34.77 23.79 -7.03
C ALA A 222 -34.23 25.24 -7.04
N LYS A 223 -35.06 26.21 -6.66
CA LYS A 223 -34.68 27.60 -6.42
C LYS A 223 -35.28 28.08 -5.09
N PRO A 224 -34.56 28.90 -4.31
CA PRO A 224 -35.08 29.45 -3.07
C PRO A 224 -36.32 30.29 -3.35
N THR A 225 -37.35 30.13 -2.51
CA THR A 225 -38.64 30.83 -2.66
C THR A 225 -38.88 31.66 -1.42
N ALA A 226 -39.30 32.91 -1.59
CA ALA A 226 -39.56 33.82 -0.49
C ALA A 226 -40.58 33.24 0.49
N GLY A 227 -40.29 33.35 1.79
CA GLY A 227 -41.14 32.82 2.85
C GLY A 227 -41.12 31.30 3.03
N LYS A 228 -40.41 30.53 2.18
CA LYS A 228 -40.36 29.06 2.26
C LYS A 228 -39.01 28.58 2.82
N ALA A 229 -38.99 27.34 3.29
CA ALA A 229 -37.73 26.67 3.61
C ALA A 229 -36.95 26.39 2.31
N PHE A 230 -35.63 26.47 2.40
CA PHE A 230 -34.72 26.10 1.34
C PHE A 230 -33.59 25.26 1.91
N THR A 231 -33.40 24.09 1.33
CA THR A 231 -32.46 23.07 1.77
C THR A 231 -31.40 22.85 0.71
N LEU A 232 -30.15 22.74 1.14
CA LEU A 232 -29.04 22.22 0.33
C LEU A 232 -28.58 20.89 0.95
N ARG A 233 -28.50 19.84 0.12
CA ARG A 233 -27.93 18.54 0.48
C ARG A 233 -26.63 18.33 -0.29
N LEU A 234 -25.52 18.22 0.42
CA LEU A 234 -24.19 17.94 -0.14
C LEU A 234 -23.80 16.49 0.16
N VAL A 235 -23.58 15.70 -0.89
CA VAL A 235 -23.01 14.35 -0.80
C VAL A 235 -21.51 14.48 -1.03
N ALA A 236 -20.73 14.12 -0.01
CA ALA A 236 -19.28 14.02 -0.08
C ALA A 236 -18.86 12.56 0.01
N ALA A 237 -17.75 12.22 -0.63
CA ALA A 237 -17.13 10.90 -0.54
C ALA A 237 -15.63 11.04 -0.32
N ARG A 238 -14.99 10.02 0.27
CA ARG A 238 -13.54 9.96 0.28
C ARG A 238 -13.01 9.72 -1.14
N SER A 239 -11.86 10.32 -1.45
CA SER A 239 -11.22 10.19 -2.77
C SER A 239 -10.55 8.84 -2.98
N ASP A 240 -10.03 8.22 -1.91
CA ASP A 240 -9.31 6.95 -1.93
C ASP A 240 -10.24 5.74 -2.02
N THR A 241 -11.31 5.71 -1.23
CA THR A 241 -12.23 4.55 -1.15
C THR A 241 -13.53 4.76 -1.91
N GLY A 242 -13.84 6.00 -2.32
CA GLY A 242 -15.15 6.34 -2.86
C GLY A 242 -16.30 6.28 -1.85
N ALA A 243 -16.04 5.93 -0.58
CA ALA A 243 -17.05 5.78 0.45
C ALA A 243 -17.76 7.12 0.74
N VAL A 244 -19.09 7.12 0.72
CA VAL A 244 -19.92 8.29 1.02
C VAL A 244 -19.90 8.57 2.52
N VAL A 245 -19.74 9.85 2.87
CA VAL A 245 -19.72 10.31 4.26
C VAL A 245 -21.09 10.09 4.91
N GLN A 246 -21.13 9.23 5.94
CA GLN A 246 -22.36 8.89 6.68
C GLN A 246 -22.59 9.76 7.92
N ASN A 247 -21.54 10.38 8.46
CA ASN A 247 -21.57 11.23 9.65
C ASN A 247 -20.49 12.33 9.54
N GLY A 248 -20.50 13.31 10.46
CA GLY A 248 -19.50 14.38 10.47
C GLY A 248 -20.05 15.74 10.90
N LYS A 249 -19.14 16.70 11.07
CA LYS A 249 -19.50 18.06 11.46
C LYS A 249 -19.91 18.84 10.23
N VAL A 250 -21.20 19.20 10.17
CA VAL A 250 -21.73 20.05 9.10
C VAL A 250 -21.61 21.52 9.50
N SER A 251 -21.24 22.37 8.56
CA SER A 251 -21.22 23.84 8.70
C SER A 251 -22.02 24.47 7.57
N CYS A 252 -22.93 25.38 7.95
CA CYS A 252 -23.87 26.00 7.03
C CYS A 252 -23.68 27.52 7.05
N VAL A 253 -23.45 28.12 5.87
CA VAL A 253 -23.50 29.58 5.71
C VAL A 253 -24.65 29.91 4.79
N GLY A 254 -25.53 30.83 5.19
CA GLY A 254 -26.63 31.31 4.35
C GLY A 254 -26.72 32.84 4.42
N ARG A 255 -26.94 33.49 3.28
CA ARG A 255 -27.18 34.92 3.16
C ARG A 255 -28.23 35.22 2.11
N VAL A 256 -29.01 36.28 2.32
CA VAL A 256 -29.94 36.83 1.32
C VAL A 256 -29.69 38.33 1.21
N GLY A 257 -29.19 38.77 0.05
CA GLY A 257 -28.56 40.09 -0.04
C GLY A 257 -27.45 40.20 1.01
N ASN A 258 -27.52 41.22 1.88
CA ASN A 258 -26.54 41.44 2.96
C ASN A 258 -26.90 40.75 4.29
N ALA A 259 -28.12 40.21 4.43
CA ALA A 259 -28.57 39.59 5.68
C ALA A 259 -28.05 38.15 5.80
N ARG A 260 -27.45 37.80 6.94
CA ARG A 260 -27.09 36.41 7.29
C ARG A 260 -28.31 35.64 7.77
N LEU A 261 -28.41 34.37 7.39
CA LEU A 261 -29.46 33.45 7.81
C LEU A 261 -28.89 32.39 8.76
N LYS A 262 -29.59 32.13 9.86
CA LYS A 262 -29.31 30.99 10.74
C LYS A 262 -29.85 29.71 10.10
N ALA A 263 -29.02 28.67 10.05
CA ALA A 263 -29.47 27.36 9.60
C ALA A 263 -30.37 26.73 10.68
N GLN A 264 -31.53 26.21 10.27
CA GLN A 264 -32.45 25.45 11.11
C GLN A 264 -32.08 23.97 11.16
N VAL A 265 -31.45 23.45 10.11
CA VAL A 265 -30.86 22.11 10.05
C VAL A 265 -29.40 22.25 9.67
N GLN A 266 -28.52 21.57 10.39
CA GLN A 266 -27.07 21.52 10.16
C GLN A 266 -26.55 20.17 10.67
N ARG A 267 -26.73 19.11 9.89
CA ARG A 267 -26.28 17.75 10.23
C ARG A 267 -26.23 16.86 8.99
N VAL A 268 -25.62 15.68 9.11
CA VAL A 268 -25.70 14.64 8.06
C VAL A 268 -27.06 13.93 8.17
N VAL A 269 -27.75 13.75 7.04
CA VAL A 269 -29.03 13.04 6.92
C VAL A 269 -28.98 12.14 5.70
N ALA A 270 -29.08 10.82 5.92
CA ALA A 270 -29.03 9.79 4.88
C ALA A 270 -27.86 10.01 3.90
N GLY A 271 -26.63 10.03 4.44
CA GLY A 271 -25.39 10.18 3.65
C GLY A 271 -25.14 11.56 3.04
N ALA A 272 -25.89 12.60 3.44
CA ALA A 272 -25.72 13.95 2.91
C ALA A 272 -25.67 15.01 4.00
N ALA A 273 -24.65 15.87 3.96
CA ALA A 273 -24.58 17.08 4.76
C ALA A 273 -25.74 18.00 4.36
N THR A 274 -26.66 18.23 5.29
CA THR A 274 -27.94 18.89 5.03
C THR A 274 -28.00 20.21 5.78
N CYS A 275 -28.17 21.29 5.02
CA CYS A 275 -28.38 22.64 5.53
C CYS A 275 -29.76 23.14 5.12
N THR A 276 -30.58 23.57 6.08
CA THR A 276 -31.90 24.17 5.80
C THR A 276 -32.00 25.56 6.38
N TRP A 277 -32.47 26.52 5.58
CA TRP A 277 -32.75 27.90 6.01
C TRP A 277 -34.20 28.26 5.71
N LYS A 278 -34.78 29.14 6.53
CA LYS A 278 -36.03 29.83 6.20
C LYS A 278 -35.70 31.08 5.40
N ILE A 279 -36.19 31.18 4.16
CA ILE A 279 -36.00 32.36 3.32
C ILE A 279 -36.98 33.45 3.78
N PRO A 280 -36.52 34.69 4.05
CA PRO A 280 -37.41 35.77 4.47
C PRO A 280 -38.50 36.07 3.43
N ALA A 281 -39.72 36.42 3.85
CA ALA A 281 -40.83 36.72 2.94
C ALA A 281 -40.55 37.94 2.03
N LYS A 282 -39.78 38.92 2.53
CA LYS A 282 -39.37 40.13 1.79
C LYS A 282 -38.12 39.91 0.91
N ALA A 283 -37.71 38.66 0.68
CA ALA A 283 -36.49 38.31 -0.05
C ALA A 283 -36.68 38.19 -1.57
N LYS A 284 -37.90 38.31 -2.09
CA LYS A 284 -38.19 38.14 -3.52
C LYS A 284 -37.25 38.99 -4.38
N ARG A 285 -36.73 38.42 -5.47
CA ARG A 285 -35.72 39.00 -6.38
C ARG A 285 -34.32 39.23 -5.78
N LYS A 286 -34.10 39.10 -4.47
CA LYS A 286 -32.76 39.13 -3.88
C LYS A 286 -31.99 37.86 -4.22
N THR A 287 -30.67 37.92 -4.13
CA THR A 287 -29.80 36.75 -4.31
C THR A 287 -29.60 36.03 -2.99
N PHE A 288 -29.93 34.74 -2.95
CA PHE A 288 -29.47 33.84 -1.90
C PHE A 288 -28.07 33.36 -2.24
N ARG A 289 -27.16 33.41 -1.25
CA ARG A 289 -25.82 32.81 -1.31
C ARG A 289 -25.67 31.88 -0.13
N GLY A 290 -25.40 30.62 -0.38
CA GLY A 290 -25.18 29.62 0.67
C GLY A 290 -23.93 28.80 0.42
N SER A 291 -23.42 28.18 1.47
CA SER A 291 -22.46 27.09 1.37
C SER A 291 -22.78 25.99 2.36
N VAL A 292 -22.50 24.77 1.93
CA VAL A 292 -22.55 23.57 2.77
C VAL A 292 -21.14 23.03 2.85
N ALA A 293 -20.66 22.79 4.07
CA ALA A 293 -19.41 22.11 4.32
C ALA A 293 -19.63 20.93 5.26
N VAL A 294 -18.84 19.87 5.07
CA VAL A 294 -18.78 18.72 5.97
C VAL A 294 -17.32 18.42 6.30
N VAL A 295 -17.07 18.14 7.57
CA VAL A 295 -15.78 17.66 8.08
C VAL A 295 -15.96 16.26 8.64
N PHE A 296 -15.15 15.32 8.17
CA PHE A 296 -15.14 13.93 8.60
C PHE A 296 -13.68 13.46 8.65
N GLU A 297 -13.26 12.88 9.77
CA GLU A 297 -11.87 12.41 9.99
C GLU A 297 -10.79 13.47 9.69
N GLY A 298 -11.05 14.73 10.05
CA GLY A 298 -10.15 15.86 9.77
C GLY A 298 -10.17 16.35 8.32
N LEU A 299 -10.78 15.60 7.39
CA LEU A 299 -10.94 15.99 6.00
C LEU A 299 -12.16 16.88 5.80
N LYS A 300 -12.11 17.81 4.84
CA LYS A 300 -13.19 18.78 4.59
C LYS A 300 -13.59 18.82 3.12
N ALA A 301 -14.90 18.76 2.88
CA ALA A 301 -15.52 19.10 1.61
C ALA A 301 -16.45 20.30 1.79
N SER A 302 -16.51 21.19 0.81
CA SER A 302 -17.39 22.36 0.84
C SER A 302 -17.81 22.75 -0.57
N GLN A 303 -19.08 23.15 -0.75
CA GLN A 303 -19.57 23.69 -2.01
C GLN A 303 -20.47 24.89 -1.77
N GLY A 304 -20.27 25.94 -2.59
CA GLY A 304 -21.11 27.12 -2.62
C GLY A 304 -22.31 26.97 -3.56
N TYR A 305 -23.37 27.74 -3.29
CA TYR A 305 -24.56 27.85 -4.13
C TYR A 305 -25.04 29.30 -4.16
N ALA A 306 -25.46 29.77 -5.33
CA ALA A 306 -26.09 31.07 -5.47
C ALA A 306 -27.27 31.00 -6.45
N SER A 307 -28.39 31.62 -6.08
CA SER A 307 -29.54 31.79 -6.98
C SER A 307 -30.38 32.98 -6.56
N LYS A 308 -31.08 33.60 -7.52
CA LYS A 308 -32.15 34.55 -7.20
C LYS A 308 -33.30 33.85 -6.48
N VAL A 309 -33.88 34.54 -5.50
CA VAL A 309 -35.08 34.12 -4.76
C VAL A 309 -36.33 34.43 -5.58
N ARG A 310 -37.17 33.41 -5.75
CA ARG A 310 -38.49 33.49 -6.39
C ARG A 310 -39.55 34.07 -5.46
#